data_AF-A0A7R9JP52-F1
#
_entry.id   AF-A0A7R9JP52-F1
#
_cell.length_a   1.000
_cell.length_b   1.000
_cell.length_c   1.000
_cell.angle_alpha   90.00
_cell.angle_beta   90.00
_cell.angle_gamma   90.00
#
_symmetry.space_group_name_H-M   'P 1'
#
loop_
_entity.id
_entity.type
_entity.pdbx_description
1 polymer ?
#
loop_
_entity_poly.entity_id
_entity_poly.type
_entity_poly.pdbx_seq_one_letter_code
_entity_poly.pdbx_strand_id
1 'polypeptide(L)'
;AVVQMNPSIIRQWLRGGDIDRLQQVVLEGQGHKLVGEYSPDPKARAFLKTVPAMMANMETLQDLVAKGQLRGMQVILDNATAARTRKLALCRDQSGVGLLHKAVFYDHQDIVRYLLDYNPATASLKDKVRR
;
A
#
# COMPACT_ATOMS: atom_id res chain seq x y z
N ALA A 1 4.64 9.54 12.21
CA ALA A 1 5.97 9.76 11.59
C ALA A 1 6.05 8.88 10.35
N VAL A 2 6.47 9.42 9.20
CA VAL A 2 6.90 8.53 8.09
C VAL A 2 8.18 7.91 8.61
N VAL A 3 8.16 6.62 8.93
CA VAL A 3 9.35 5.92 9.36
C VAL A 3 10.30 5.98 8.17
N GLN A 4 11.37 6.78 8.30
CA GLN A 4 12.44 6.77 7.32
C GLN A 4 13.09 5.38 7.39
N MET A 5 12.71 4.52 6.45
CA MET A 5 13.24 3.16 6.41
C MET A 5 14.70 3.21 6.00
N ASN A 6 15.59 2.75 6.88
CA ASN A 6 17.04 2.79 6.70
C ASN A 6 17.46 1.78 5.60
N PRO A 7 18.21 2.19 4.56
CA PRO A 7 18.64 1.31 3.47
C PRO A 7 19.38 0.03 3.93
N SER A 8 20.10 0.10 5.05
CA SER A 8 20.79 -1.06 5.62
C SER A 8 19.84 -2.16 6.09
N ILE A 9 18.70 -1.79 6.65
CA ILE A 9 17.66 -2.70 7.15
C ILE A 9 16.93 -3.35 5.97
N ILE A 10 16.62 -2.58 4.92
CA ILE A 10 15.99 -3.10 3.70
C ILE A 10 16.89 -4.20 3.08
N ARG A 11 18.20 -3.96 2.98
CA ARG A 11 19.15 -4.97 2.50
C ARG A 11 19.18 -6.24 3.36
N GLN A 12 19.02 -6.11 4.68
CA GLN A 12 18.91 -7.26 5.57
C GLN A 12 17.66 -8.10 5.24
N TRP A 13 16.51 -7.46 5.04
CA TRP A 13 15.27 -8.15 4.67
C TRP A 13 15.32 -8.78 3.28
N LEU A 14 15.97 -8.10 2.33
CA LEU A 14 16.22 -8.66 0.99
C LEU A 14 17.08 -9.92 1.08
N ARG A 15 18.14 -9.94 1.88
CA ARG A 15 18.96 -11.15 2.09
C ARG A 15 18.22 -12.25 2.83
N GLY A 16 17.41 -11.89 3.84
CA GLY A 16 16.67 -12.82 4.68
C GLY A 16 15.36 -13.33 4.10
N GLY A 17 14.90 -12.80 2.96
CA GLY A 17 13.62 -13.20 2.36
C GLY A 17 12.38 -12.74 3.12
N ASP A 18 12.48 -11.63 3.88
CA ASP A 18 11.38 -11.13 4.72
C ASP A 18 10.35 -10.36 3.88
N ILE A 19 9.46 -11.11 3.23
CA ILE A 19 8.47 -10.58 2.29
C ILE A 19 7.45 -9.67 2.97
N ASP A 20 7.05 -9.97 4.21
CA ASP A 20 6.04 -9.17 4.91
C ASP A 20 6.55 -7.76 5.18
N ARG A 21 7.82 -7.62 5.60
CA ARG A 21 8.42 -6.30 5.82
C ARG A 21 8.69 -5.57 4.52
N LEU A 22 9.19 -6.25 3.50
CA LEU A 22 9.38 -5.66 2.15
C LEU A 22 8.04 -5.20 1.57
N GLN A 23 6.98 -5.96 1.77
CA GLN A 23 5.65 -5.58 1.38
C GLN A 23 5.16 -4.33 2.12
N GLN A 24 5.41 -4.24 3.43
CA GLN A 24 5.06 -3.05 4.20
C GLN A 24 5.76 -1.80 3.66
N VAL A 25 7.02 -1.89 3.22
CA VAL A 25 7.73 -0.78 2.57
C VAL A 25 6.98 -0.27 1.33
N VAL A 26 6.47 -1.18 0.49
CA VAL A 26 5.67 -0.81 -0.68
C VAL A 26 4.37 -0.11 -0.26
N LEU A 27 3.64 -0.69 0.70
CA LEU A 27 2.36 -0.16 1.18
C LEU A 27 2.49 1.19 1.88
N GLU A 28 3.64 1.50 2.48
CA GLU A 28 3.95 2.81 3.06
C GLU A 28 4.33 3.87 2.02
N GLY A 29 4.17 3.58 0.72
CA GLY A 29 4.51 4.50 -0.37
C GLY A 29 6.00 4.54 -0.71
N GLN A 30 6.81 3.66 -0.12
CA GLN A 30 8.28 3.63 -0.27
C GLN A 30 8.75 2.56 -1.26
N GLY A 31 7.87 2.03 -2.12
CA GLY A 31 8.19 0.95 -3.07
C GLY A 31 9.35 1.27 -4.04
N HIS A 32 9.55 2.55 -4.36
CA HIS A 32 10.68 3.02 -5.19
C HIS A 32 12.05 2.61 -4.62
N LYS A 33 12.18 2.40 -3.30
CA LYS A 33 13.41 1.93 -2.65
C LYS A 33 13.74 0.47 -2.91
N LEU A 34 12.79 -0.30 -3.45
CA LEU A 34 12.96 -1.72 -3.77
C LEU A 34 13.14 -1.96 -5.27
N VAL A 35 12.79 -0.99 -6.11
CA VAL A 35 12.92 -1.12 -7.57
C VAL A 35 14.41 -1.14 -7.93
N GLY A 36 14.83 -2.17 -8.67
CA GLY A 36 16.23 -2.33 -9.08
C GLY A 36 17.15 -2.96 -8.02
N GLU A 37 16.65 -3.23 -6.81
CA GLU A 37 17.41 -3.95 -5.78
C GLU A 37 17.62 -5.43 -6.15
N TYR A 38 18.67 -6.04 -5.58
CA TYR A 38 18.98 -7.46 -5.75
C TYR A 38 18.80 -8.23 -4.45
N SER A 39 18.36 -9.48 -4.55
CA SER A 39 18.28 -10.41 -3.43
C SER A 39 18.85 -11.79 -3.77
N PRO A 40 19.64 -12.41 -2.86
CA PRO A 40 20.05 -13.81 -2.98
C PRO A 40 18.91 -14.79 -2.65
N ASP A 41 17.85 -14.34 -1.98
CA ASP A 41 16.69 -15.17 -1.64
C ASP A 41 15.71 -15.29 -2.84
N PRO A 42 15.32 -16.50 -3.27
CA PRO A 42 14.40 -16.69 -4.39
C PRO A 42 13.01 -16.06 -4.18
N LYS A 43 12.49 -16.05 -2.96
CA LYS A 43 11.15 -15.50 -2.67
C LYS A 43 11.17 -13.97 -2.78
N ALA A 44 12.20 -13.33 -2.22
CA ALA A 44 12.39 -11.89 -2.32
C ALA A 44 12.62 -11.47 -3.77
N ARG A 45 13.41 -12.20 -4.56
CA ARG A 45 13.52 -11.93 -6.02
C ARG A 45 12.18 -12.00 -6.73
N ALA A 46 11.37 -13.02 -6.46
CA ALA A 46 10.04 -13.14 -7.06
C ALA A 46 9.14 -11.98 -6.63
N PHE A 47 9.21 -11.56 -5.36
CA PHE A 47 8.48 -10.41 -4.85
C PHE A 47 8.91 -9.10 -5.52
N LEU A 48 10.21 -8.84 -5.67
CA LEU A 48 10.73 -7.63 -6.32
C LEU A 48 10.18 -7.44 -7.74
N LYS A 49 9.97 -8.53 -8.49
CA LYS A 49 9.33 -8.49 -9.82
C LYS A 49 7.87 -8.00 -9.79
N THR A 50 7.18 -8.17 -8.66
CA THR A 50 5.79 -7.73 -8.49
C THR A 50 5.66 -6.28 -7.99
N VAL A 51 6.74 -5.69 -7.45
CA VAL A 51 6.72 -4.35 -6.86
C VAL A 51 6.22 -3.28 -7.82
N PRO A 52 6.66 -3.20 -9.10
CA PRO A 52 6.16 -2.19 -10.03
C PRO A 52 4.65 -2.27 -10.26
N ALA A 53 4.10 -3.48 -10.43
CA ALA A 53 2.67 -3.69 -10.61
C ALA A 53 1.87 -3.32 -9.34
N MET A 54 2.41 -3.63 -8.16
CA MET A 54 1.80 -3.20 -6.89
C MET A 54 1.76 -1.68 -6.76
N MET A 55 2.85 -0.99 -7.11
CA MET A 55 2.90 0.47 -7.08
C MET A 55 1.88 1.10 -8.05
N ALA A 56 1.77 0.58 -9.28
CA ALA A 56 0.80 1.04 -10.25
C ALA A 56 -0.67 0.85 -9.78
N ASN A 57 -0.97 -0.31 -9.17
CA ASN A 57 -2.29 -0.55 -8.57
C ASN A 57 -2.58 0.40 -7.41
N MET A 58 -1.59 0.70 -6.57
CA MET A 58 -1.73 1.67 -5.48
C MET A 58 -2.02 3.07 -6.01
N GLU A 59 -1.30 3.52 -7.03
CA GLU A 59 -1.53 4.82 -7.66
C GLU A 59 -2.93 4.92 -8.27
N THR A 60 -3.35 3.87 -8.97
CA THR A 60 -4.68 3.79 -9.58
C THR A 60 -5.78 3.80 -8.50
N LEU A 61 -5.62 3.03 -7.41
CA LEU A 61 -6.54 3.07 -6.27
C LEU A 61 -6.66 4.49 -5.69
N GLN A 62 -5.54 5.16 -5.48
CA GLN A 62 -5.51 6.52 -4.92
C GLN A 62 -6.17 7.55 -5.84
N ASP A 63 -6.08 7.37 -7.16
CA ASP A 63 -6.76 8.19 -8.16
C ASP A 63 -8.27 7.92 -8.21
N LEU A 64 -8.69 6.65 -8.19
CA LEU A 64 -10.09 6.25 -8.13
C LEU A 64 -10.79 6.77 -6.87
N VAL A 65 -10.11 6.70 -5.72
CA VAL A 65 -10.63 7.27 -4.47
C VAL A 65 -10.75 8.78 -4.58
N ALA A 66 -9.76 9.49 -5.13
CA ALA A 66 -9.87 10.94 -5.31
C ALA A 66 -11.05 11.33 -6.20
N LYS A 67 -11.34 10.51 -7.23
CA LYS A 67 -12.44 10.70 -8.18
C LYS A 67 -13.81 10.17 -7.72
N GLY A 68 -13.91 9.57 -6.54
CA GLY A 68 -15.18 9.00 -6.05
C GLY A 68 -15.65 7.75 -6.81
N GLN A 69 -14.73 7.01 -7.44
CA GLN A 69 -15.07 5.86 -8.29
C GLN A 69 -15.08 4.55 -7.50
N LEU A 70 -16.11 4.35 -6.66
CA LEU A 70 -16.27 3.16 -5.81
C LEU A 70 -16.17 1.84 -6.58
N ARG A 71 -16.90 1.69 -7.70
CA ARG A 71 -16.88 0.45 -8.49
C ARG A 71 -15.49 0.13 -9.04
N GLY A 72 -14.76 1.14 -9.52
CA GLY A 72 -13.39 0.94 -10.01
C GLY A 72 -12.47 0.49 -8.88
N MET A 73 -12.62 1.08 -7.69
CA MET A 73 -11.84 0.70 -6.51
C MET A 73 -12.14 -0.74 -6.09
N GLN A 74 -13.42 -1.13 -6.05
CA GLN A 74 -13.86 -2.50 -5.74
C GLN A 74 -13.22 -3.51 -6.69
N VAL A 75 -13.26 -3.26 -8.00
CA VAL A 75 -12.65 -4.16 -8.99
C VAL A 75 -11.17 -4.41 -8.69
N ILE A 76 -10.40 -3.38 -8.31
CA ILE A 76 -8.98 -3.56 -7.97
C ILE A 76 -8.80 -4.33 -6.66
N LEU A 77 -9.64 -4.05 -5.64
CA LEU A 77 -9.57 -4.71 -4.33
C LEU A 77 -10.12 -6.16 -4.33
N ASP A 78 -11.03 -6.48 -5.25
CA ASP A 78 -11.63 -7.82 -5.39
C ASP A 78 -10.78 -8.71 -6.29
N ASN A 79 -10.15 -8.15 -7.34
CA ASN A 79 -9.12 -8.85 -8.12
C ASN A 79 -7.86 -9.12 -7.27
N ALA A 80 -7.70 -8.43 -6.14
CA ALA A 80 -6.63 -8.59 -5.16
C ALA A 80 -6.85 -9.78 -4.19
N THR A 81 -7.37 -10.91 -4.69
CA THR A 81 -7.72 -12.13 -3.92
C THR A 81 -6.52 -12.87 -3.31
N ALA A 82 -5.28 -12.56 -3.70
CA ALA A 82 -4.11 -13.12 -3.02
C ALA A 82 -3.97 -12.50 -1.61
N ALA A 83 -3.70 -13.32 -0.59
CA ALA A 83 -3.53 -12.87 0.80
C ALA A 83 -2.50 -11.74 0.98
N ARG A 84 -1.54 -11.62 0.07
CA ARG A 84 -0.63 -10.46 0.00
C ARG A 84 -1.38 -9.18 -0.39
N THR A 85 -2.25 -9.22 -1.39
CA THR A 85 -2.86 -8.03 -1.99
C THR A 85 -4.03 -7.46 -1.17
N ARG A 86 -4.62 -8.22 -0.24
CA ARG A 86 -5.61 -7.70 0.74
C ARG A 86 -5.12 -6.49 1.55
N LYS A 87 -3.80 -6.35 1.71
CA LYS A 87 -3.20 -5.20 2.39
C LYS A 87 -3.17 -3.93 1.53
N LEU A 88 -3.58 -3.96 0.25
CA LEU A 88 -3.66 -2.77 -0.60
C LEU A 88 -4.65 -1.73 -0.09
N ALA A 89 -5.71 -2.14 0.62
CA ALA A 89 -6.62 -1.20 1.28
C ALA A 89 -5.93 -0.33 2.35
N LEU A 90 -4.75 -0.76 2.84
CA LEU A 90 -3.94 -0.04 3.82
C LEU A 90 -2.84 0.82 3.18
N CYS A 91 -2.81 0.90 1.85
CA CYS A 91 -1.76 1.58 1.14
C CYS A 91 -1.79 3.09 1.38
N ARG A 92 -0.60 3.70 1.33
CA ARG A 92 -0.36 5.13 1.49
C ARG A 92 0.33 5.67 0.26
N ASP A 93 0.05 6.92 -0.08
CA ASP A 93 0.82 7.64 -1.07
C ASP A 93 2.21 8.06 -0.52
N GLN A 94 3.02 8.72 -1.34
CA GLN A 94 4.34 9.22 -0.93
C GLN A 94 4.29 10.26 0.19
N SER A 95 3.16 10.94 0.38
CA SER A 95 2.96 11.89 1.49
C SER A 95 2.58 11.18 2.79
N GLY A 96 2.24 9.89 2.72
CA GLY A 96 1.80 9.07 3.85
C GLY A 96 0.29 9.06 4.06
N VAL A 97 -0.49 9.60 3.11
CA VAL A 97 -1.95 9.66 3.17
C VAL A 97 -2.53 8.33 2.70
N GLY A 98 -3.39 7.74 3.53
CA GLY A 98 -4.10 6.49 3.22
C GLY A 98 -5.40 6.72 2.46
N LEU A 99 -5.93 5.65 1.84
CA LEU A 99 -7.18 5.69 1.06
C LEU A 99 -8.36 6.26 1.87
N LEU A 100 -8.51 5.87 3.14
CA LEU A 100 -9.61 6.34 3.99
C LEU A 100 -9.57 7.86 4.23
N HIS A 101 -8.40 8.42 4.55
CA HIS A 101 -8.24 9.87 4.73
C HIS A 101 -8.57 10.64 3.46
N LYS A 102 -8.16 10.10 2.31
CA LYS A 102 -8.44 10.69 1.01
C LYS A 102 -9.94 10.67 0.71
N ALA A 103 -10.62 9.55 0.96
CA ALA A 103 -12.07 9.44 0.81
C ALA A 103 -12.83 10.43 1.71
N VAL A 104 -12.40 10.61 2.96
CA VAL A 104 -12.96 11.60 3.89
C VAL A 104 -12.71 13.03 3.40
N PHE A 105 -11.49 13.33 2.95
CA PHE A 105 -11.11 14.67 2.48
C PHE A 105 -11.95 15.13 1.27
N TYR A 106 -12.27 14.22 0.36
CA TYR A 106 -13.10 14.50 -0.82
C TYR A 106 -14.61 14.26 -0.61
N ASP A 107 -15.05 13.95 0.61
CA ASP A 107 -16.46 13.68 0.99
C ASP A 107 -17.12 12.51 0.24
N HIS A 108 -16.35 11.46 -0.07
CA HIS A 108 -16.85 10.23 -0.71
C HIS A 108 -17.34 9.22 0.34
N GLN A 109 -18.51 9.47 0.92
CA GLN A 109 -19.06 8.70 2.06
C GLN A 109 -19.31 7.22 1.74
N ASP A 110 -19.64 6.90 0.50
CA ASP A 110 -19.83 5.53 0.00
C ASP A 110 -18.52 4.74 0.03
N ILE A 111 -17.42 5.35 -0.39
CA ILE A 111 -16.06 4.79 -0.32
C ILE A 111 -15.61 4.65 1.14
N VAL A 112 -15.90 5.65 1.99
CA VAL A 112 -15.60 5.58 3.43
C VAL A 112 -16.27 4.38 4.07
N ARG A 113 -17.59 4.21 3.84
CA ARG A 113 -18.36 3.07 4.34
C ARG A 113 -17.75 1.76 3.85
N TYR A 114 -17.48 1.65 2.55
CA TYR A 114 -16.92 0.45 1.97
C TYR A 114 -15.55 0.07 2.57
N LEU A 115 -14.64 1.04 2.74
CA LEU A 115 -13.30 0.76 3.30
C LEU A 115 -13.37 0.28 4.76
N LEU A 116 -14.30 0.82 5.55
CA LEU A 116 -14.54 0.41 6.94
C LEU A 116 -15.10 -1.02 7.01
N ASP A 117 -16.04 -1.36 6.13
CA ASP A 117 -16.65 -2.69 6.05
C ASP A 117 -15.65 -3.74 5.51
N TYR A 118 -14.84 -3.36 4.51
CA TYR A 118 -13.85 -4.23 3.87
C TYR A 118 -12.68 -4.58 4.81
N ASN A 119 -12.21 -3.61 5.60
CA ASN A 119 -11.16 -3.86 6.58
C ASN A 119 -11.22 -2.83 7.72
N PRO A 120 -11.70 -3.21 8.92
CA PRO A 120 -11.78 -2.32 10.08
C PRO A 120 -10.42 -1.72 10.47
N ALA A 121 -9.30 -2.37 10.13
CA ALA A 121 -7.96 -1.85 10.41
C ALA A 121 -7.63 -0.57 9.62
N THR A 122 -8.35 -0.24 8.55
CA THR A 122 -8.20 1.03 7.81
C THR A 122 -8.48 2.24 8.70
N ALA A 123 -9.44 2.12 9.64
CA ALA A 123 -9.76 3.15 10.62
C ALA A 123 -8.62 3.43 11.62
N SER A 124 -7.73 2.45 11.84
CA SER A 124 -6.61 2.56 12.78
C SER A 124 -5.35 3.21 12.17
N LEU A 125 -5.32 3.39 10.85
CA LEU A 125 -4.22 4.06 10.18
C LEU A 125 -4.24 5.53 10.63
N LYS A 126 -3.31 5.91 11.50
CA LYS A 126 -3.18 7.31 11.93
C LYS A 126 -2.69 8.19 10.77
N ASP A 127 -3.44 9.23 10.44
CA ASP A 127 -3.00 10.31 9.57
C ASP A 127 -1.74 11.00 10.15
N LYS A 128 -0.95 11.60 9.26
CA LYS A 128 0.13 12.53 9.64
C LYS A 128 -0.39 13.94 9.90
N VAL A 129 -1.68 14.23 9.69
CA VAL A 129 -2.29 15.49 10.11
C VAL A 129 -2.66 15.43 11.59
N ARG A 130 -1.63 15.40 12.44
CA ARG A 130 -1.76 15.94 13.80
C ARG A 130 -1.79 17.46 13.66
N ARG A 131 -2.98 18.04 13.73
CA ARG A 131 -3.12 19.30 14.48
C ARG A 131 -2.87 19.00 15.95
#